data_AF-F5XLC6-F1
#
_entry.id   AF-F5XLC6-F1
#
_cell.length_a   1.000
_cell.length_b   1.000
_cell.length_c   1.000
_cell.angle_alpha   90.00
_cell.angle_beta   90.00
_cell.angle_gamma   90.00
#
_symmetry.space_group_name_H-M   'P 1'
#
loop_
_entity.id
_entity.type
_entity.pdbx_description
1 polymer ?
#
loop_
_entity_poly.entity_id
_entity_poly.type
_entity_poly.pdbx_seq_one_letter_code
_entity_poly.pdbx_strand_id
1 'polypeptide(L)'
;MTFHTAKYRTRSAVVAANLVGLLLLMGCVDRARGPAIARSSPSPPGDTVEAAMSPAQESARGDRSQPSSEPPASRTVRLAFGGDVMFEDDLREFLDEPETGLDPIKAATAAADFTMVNLEAALTNRGTRDPKELEDADNRYHFRTGPSALEALHAAGVDAVSVANNHGVDFGAQGLADTLRVKATAPIPVLGVGRDRAEALTPYRVTLRGQQFAFFAADDSFLESTAPHWQAGASTPGLAAARGPGRSALVRAVDRAAAEGAAVVVYLHWGEENSTKATTRQQALAKALAGAGAAAVVGTHSHRLQGAGWLGSTYVSYGLGNFIWYHGRNGATGLLDLTVRDGRVVADSWRPAVIPAAGGLPRFQNGRAAAEATAAWRKLRRGTGLADEPPRASPASPAFKSSVSPITDEIRARMATSHRPGCPVPLADLRYLRLSYWDFDGRVRSGELVIAAEHADDVVAVFRKLYAARFPIQRMVLVSEYGGDDEKSMAANNSSGFNCRTVAGTDRWSQHSFGAAIDLNPVQNPYVTQAGVSPKAGQPYARPGARRATVKGLITADSVVVRAFRDVGWEWGGDWTSPKDYQHFSATGS
;
A
#
# COMPACT_ATOMS: atom_id res chain seq x y z
N MET A 1 19.02 -2.35 48.85
CA MET A 1 19.44 -3.73 49.16
C MET A 1 18.96 -4.63 48.02
N THR A 2 19.94 -5.27 47.37
CA THR A 2 19.90 -6.55 46.64
C THR A 2 18.83 -6.81 45.56
N PHE A 3 19.32 -6.77 44.33
CA PHE A 3 18.75 -7.35 43.11
C PHE A 3 18.61 -8.88 43.21
N HIS A 4 17.58 -9.43 42.56
CA HIS A 4 17.54 -10.85 42.16
C HIS A 4 17.28 -10.96 40.66
N THR A 5 18.30 -11.43 39.94
CA THR A 5 18.28 -11.79 38.53
C THR A 5 18.09 -13.31 38.42
N ALA A 6 17.07 -13.75 37.69
CA ALA A 6 16.89 -15.16 37.36
C ALA A 6 17.08 -15.37 35.84
N LYS A 7 18.10 -16.16 35.50
CA LYS A 7 18.47 -16.60 34.16
C LYS A 7 17.54 -17.76 33.73
N TYR A 8 16.90 -17.65 32.57
CA TYR A 8 16.26 -18.79 31.92
C TYR A 8 17.26 -19.53 31.01
N ARG A 9 17.45 -20.82 31.30
CA ARG A 9 18.22 -21.78 30.48
C ARG A 9 17.28 -22.43 29.47
N THR A 10 17.70 -22.40 28.21
CA THR A 10 17.16 -23.19 27.09
C THR A 10 17.39 -24.69 27.30
N ARG A 11 16.36 -25.50 26.99
CA ARG A 11 16.52 -26.93 26.71
C ARG A 11 15.86 -27.25 25.37
N SER A 12 16.71 -27.54 24.39
CA SER A 12 16.35 -28.19 23.14
C SER A 12 15.99 -29.65 23.39
N ALA A 13 14.93 -30.14 22.76
CA ALA A 13 14.68 -31.58 22.61
C ALA A 13 14.45 -31.87 21.13
N VAL A 14 15.36 -32.67 20.58
CA VAL A 14 15.32 -33.33 19.28
C VAL A 14 14.48 -34.59 19.44
N VAL A 15 13.52 -34.86 18.54
CA VAL A 15 13.04 -36.21 18.28
C VAL A 15 12.93 -36.41 16.77
N ALA A 16 13.61 -37.45 16.30
CA ALA A 16 13.67 -37.90 14.93
C ALA A 16 12.61 -38.97 14.64
N ALA A 17 12.40 -39.14 13.33
CA ALA A 17 11.51 -40.02 12.57
C ALA A 17 11.31 -41.46 13.07
N ASN A 18 10.18 -42.06 12.67
CA ASN A 18 10.13 -43.40 12.10
C ASN A 18 8.95 -43.57 11.13
N LEU A 19 9.16 -44.47 10.17
CA LEU A 19 8.48 -44.67 8.88
C LEU A 19 7.88 -46.09 8.83
N VAL A 20 7.12 -46.39 7.76
CA VAL A 20 6.61 -47.72 7.28
C VAL A 20 5.31 -48.17 7.97
N GLY A 21 4.26 -48.74 7.35
CA GLY A 21 3.81 -49.27 6.04
C GLY A 21 2.38 -49.85 6.31
N LEU A 22 1.44 -50.15 5.43
CA LEU A 22 1.44 -50.96 4.22
C LEU A 22 -0.06 -51.21 3.80
N LEU A 23 -0.29 -51.55 2.52
CA LEU A 23 -1.42 -52.34 1.92
C LEU A 23 -2.76 -51.68 1.49
N LEU A 24 -2.82 -51.44 0.18
CA LEU A 24 -3.78 -51.89 -0.85
C LEU A 24 -5.04 -52.67 -0.43
N LEU A 25 -6.18 -52.30 -1.07
CA LEU A 25 -7.15 -53.25 -1.64
C LEU A 25 -7.87 -52.62 -2.85
N MET A 26 -7.76 -53.31 -3.99
CA MET A 26 -8.55 -53.11 -5.21
C MET A 26 -9.99 -53.62 -5.04
N GLY A 27 -10.93 -53.02 -5.76
CA GLY A 27 -12.25 -53.58 -6.04
C GLY A 27 -12.93 -52.86 -7.20
N CYS A 28 -12.88 -53.46 -8.38
CA CYS A 28 -13.65 -53.08 -9.58
C CYS A 28 -15.12 -53.53 -9.44
N VAL A 29 -16.07 -52.85 -10.11
CA VAL A 29 -17.05 -53.45 -11.05
C VAL A 29 -17.72 -52.36 -11.91
N ASP A 30 -17.97 -52.78 -13.14
CA ASP A 30 -18.40 -52.20 -14.41
C ASP A 30 -19.77 -51.47 -14.56
N ARG A 31 -19.73 -50.41 -15.39
CA ARG A 31 -20.41 -50.19 -16.71
C ARG A 31 -21.93 -50.42 -16.92
N ALA A 32 -22.58 -49.37 -17.45
CA ALA A 32 -23.52 -49.40 -18.61
C ALA A 32 -23.61 -47.96 -19.22
N ARG A 33 -23.04 -47.64 -20.41
CA ARG A 33 -23.65 -47.63 -21.78
C ARG A 33 -25.12 -47.15 -21.77
N GLY A 34 -25.47 -45.93 -22.19
CA GLY A 34 -25.50 -45.36 -23.57
C GLY A 34 -26.98 -45.27 -24.05
N PRO A 35 -27.40 -44.44 -25.04
CA PRO A 35 -26.60 -43.86 -26.12
C PRO A 35 -26.83 -42.35 -26.41
N ALA A 36 -25.97 -41.84 -27.30
CA ALA A 36 -26.05 -40.55 -27.96
C ALA A 36 -27.03 -40.55 -29.14
N ILE A 37 -27.61 -39.39 -29.43
CA ILE A 37 -28.17 -39.06 -30.76
C ILE A 37 -27.67 -37.66 -31.14
N ALA A 38 -27.05 -37.57 -32.30
CA ALA A 38 -26.62 -36.34 -32.95
C ALA A 38 -27.66 -35.91 -33.99
N ARG A 39 -27.89 -34.60 -34.13
CA ARG A 39 -27.67 -33.77 -35.34
C ARG A 39 -28.62 -32.56 -35.44
N SER A 40 -28.05 -31.55 -36.10
CA SER A 40 -28.63 -30.47 -36.92
C SER A 40 -29.29 -29.26 -36.25
N SER A 41 -28.63 -28.12 -36.45
CA SER A 41 -29.18 -26.76 -36.56
C SER A 41 -30.27 -26.65 -37.63
N PRO A 42 -31.16 -25.65 -37.51
CA PRO A 42 -31.26 -24.68 -38.59
C PRO A 42 -31.41 -23.22 -38.11
N SER A 43 -30.91 -22.31 -38.95
CA SER A 43 -31.15 -20.86 -38.92
C SER A 43 -32.56 -20.51 -39.47
N PRO A 44 -33.05 -19.26 -39.31
CA PRO A 44 -34.47 -18.92 -39.28
C PRO A 44 -35.04 -18.54 -40.66
N PRO A 45 -36.37 -18.42 -40.81
CA PRO A 45 -36.96 -17.73 -41.95
C PRO A 45 -36.97 -16.22 -41.70
N GLY A 46 -36.58 -15.47 -42.72
CA GLY A 46 -36.90 -14.06 -42.85
C GLY A 46 -38.30 -13.88 -43.42
N ASP A 47 -38.89 -12.72 -43.17
CA ASP A 47 -39.80 -12.05 -44.09
C ASP A 47 -39.57 -10.53 -44.02
N THR A 48 -39.73 -9.94 -45.20
CA THR A 48 -39.29 -8.64 -45.71
C THR A 48 -40.34 -7.53 -45.57
N VAL A 49 -39.89 -6.27 -45.42
CA VAL A 49 -40.30 -5.07 -46.20
C VAL A 49 -39.41 -3.88 -45.77
N GLU A 50 -38.52 -3.32 -46.61
CA GLU A 50 -38.74 -2.18 -47.55
C GLU A 50 -39.53 -1.01 -46.94
N ALA A 51 -39.20 0.28 -47.02
CA ALA A 51 -38.24 1.13 -47.75
C ALA A 51 -38.12 2.44 -46.90
N ALA A 52 -37.30 3.47 -47.12
CA ALA A 52 -36.65 4.02 -48.30
C ALA A 52 -35.54 4.99 -47.85
N MET A 53 -34.50 5.13 -48.66
CA MET A 53 -33.46 6.14 -48.52
C MET A 53 -33.62 7.28 -49.54
N SER A 54 -33.41 8.51 -49.03
CA SER A 54 -32.77 9.70 -49.65
C SER A 54 -33.56 10.54 -50.68
N PRO A 55 -33.16 11.81 -51.00
CA PRO A 55 -31.91 12.51 -50.63
C PRO A 55 -32.00 14.02 -50.26
N ALA A 56 -30.81 14.55 -49.88
CA ALA A 56 -30.23 15.86 -50.25
C ALA A 56 -30.30 17.09 -49.31
N GLN A 57 -29.07 17.53 -48.96
CA GLN A 57 -28.52 18.91 -48.96
C GLN A 57 -28.69 19.86 -47.75
N GLU A 58 -27.56 20.01 -47.04
CA GLU A 58 -26.76 21.24 -46.88
C GLU A 58 -27.37 22.45 -46.12
N SER A 59 -26.88 22.71 -44.90
CA SER A 59 -26.14 23.96 -44.65
C SER A 59 -25.37 23.90 -43.32
N ALA A 60 -24.09 24.28 -43.39
CA ALA A 60 -23.25 24.54 -42.25
C ALA A 60 -23.60 25.91 -41.65
N ARG A 61 -23.91 25.96 -40.36
CA ARG A 61 -23.68 27.13 -39.50
C ARG A 61 -23.08 26.65 -38.20
N GLY A 62 -21.81 27.01 -38.00
CA GLY A 62 -21.08 26.71 -36.78
C GLY A 62 -21.70 27.44 -35.60
N ASP A 63 -22.07 26.68 -34.59
CA ASP A 63 -22.15 27.19 -33.23
C ASP A 63 -20.91 26.70 -32.50
N ARG A 64 -19.91 27.59 -32.35
CA ARG A 64 -18.80 27.38 -31.42
C ARG A 64 -19.38 27.55 -30.02
N SER A 65 -19.95 26.49 -29.47
CA SER A 65 -20.14 26.39 -28.03
C SER A 65 -18.75 26.40 -27.39
N GLN A 66 -18.33 27.57 -26.91
CA GLN A 66 -17.15 27.68 -26.05
C GLN A 66 -17.37 26.76 -24.83
N PRO A 67 -16.38 25.96 -24.41
CA PRO A 67 -16.43 25.35 -23.10
C PRO A 67 -16.46 26.48 -22.08
N SER A 68 -17.54 26.54 -21.31
CA SER A 68 -17.68 27.41 -20.16
C SER A 68 -16.44 27.29 -19.28
N SER A 69 -15.67 28.38 -19.18
CA SER A 69 -14.54 28.54 -18.27
C SER A 69 -15.06 28.78 -16.85
N GLU A 70 -15.86 27.86 -16.31
CA GLU A 70 -16.01 27.80 -14.86
C GLU A 70 -14.65 27.36 -14.29
N PRO A 71 -14.11 28.06 -13.27
CA PRO A 71 -12.98 27.54 -12.52
C PRO A 71 -13.37 26.14 -12.03
N PRO A 72 -12.50 25.12 -12.16
CA PRO A 72 -12.83 23.79 -11.67
C PRO A 72 -13.27 23.91 -10.21
N ALA A 73 -14.47 23.40 -9.91
CA ALA A 73 -15.01 23.33 -8.56
C ALA A 73 -13.90 22.86 -7.61
N SER A 74 -13.73 23.56 -6.49
CA SER A 74 -12.64 23.30 -5.55
C SER A 74 -12.54 21.80 -5.26
N ARG A 75 -11.40 21.17 -5.63
CA ARG A 75 -11.07 19.76 -5.30
C ARG A 75 -10.76 19.56 -3.80
N THR A 76 -11.41 20.34 -2.95
CA THR A 76 -11.27 20.27 -1.51
C THR A 76 -12.32 19.30 -0.99
N VAL A 77 -11.88 18.20 -0.39
CA VAL A 77 -12.71 17.15 0.23
C VAL A 77 -12.53 17.20 1.74
N ARG A 78 -13.62 17.05 2.49
CA ARG A 78 -13.59 16.92 3.95
C ARG A 78 -13.82 15.47 4.34
N LEU A 79 -12.88 14.90 5.08
CA LEU A 79 -13.00 13.57 5.67
C LEU A 79 -13.20 13.72 7.19
N ALA A 80 -14.00 12.87 7.82
CA ALA A 80 -14.12 12.79 9.27
C ALA A 80 -13.83 11.37 9.78
N PHE A 81 -13.17 11.29 10.93
CA PHE A 81 -12.81 10.02 11.56
C PHE A 81 -13.21 10.03 13.03
N GLY A 82 -14.02 9.05 13.43
CA GLY A 82 -14.30 8.75 14.83
C GLY A 82 -13.34 7.69 15.37
N GLY A 83 -13.39 7.48 16.68
CA GLY A 83 -12.66 6.42 17.37
C GLY A 83 -13.43 5.09 17.43
N ASP A 84 -13.20 4.37 18.53
CA ASP A 84 -13.77 3.04 18.77
C ASP A 84 -15.27 3.07 19.07
N VAL A 85 -16.04 2.24 18.36
CA VAL A 85 -17.49 2.07 18.48
C VAL A 85 -17.78 0.62 18.82
N MET A 86 -18.54 0.41 19.88
CA MET A 86 -19.11 -0.90 20.20
C MET A 86 -20.56 -0.75 20.63
N PHE A 87 -21.35 -1.81 20.44
CA PHE A 87 -22.78 -1.84 20.76
C PHE A 87 -23.14 -3.01 21.65
N GLU A 88 -22.20 -3.54 22.44
CA GLU A 88 -22.52 -4.58 23.40
C GLU A 88 -23.13 -4.00 24.68
N ASP A 89 -23.63 -4.89 25.55
CA ASP A 89 -24.32 -4.55 26.79
C ASP A 89 -25.48 -3.55 26.57
N ASP A 90 -25.57 -2.54 27.43
CA ASP A 90 -26.65 -1.54 27.42
C ASP A 90 -26.66 -0.69 26.14
N LEU A 91 -25.60 -0.72 25.33
CA LEU A 91 -25.56 0.01 24.06
C LEU A 91 -26.34 -0.67 22.93
N ARG A 92 -26.81 -1.91 23.13
CA ARG A 92 -27.68 -2.59 22.16
C ARG A 92 -28.99 -1.87 21.93
N GLU A 93 -29.50 -1.13 22.92
CA GLU A 93 -30.74 -0.36 22.84
C GLU A 93 -30.70 0.68 21.70
N PHE A 94 -29.52 1.23 21.37
CA PHE A 94 -29.38 2.13 20.23
C PHE A 94 -29.63 1.46 18.87
N LEU A 95 -29.69 0.12 18.84
CA LEU A 95 -29.91 -0.67 17.63
C LEU A 95 -31.34 -1.22 17.52
N ASP A 96 -32.19 -1.00 18.52
CA ASP A 96 -33.60 -1.41 18.46
C ASP A 96 -34.37 -0.60 17.41
N GLU A 97 -34.02 0.68 17.26
CA GLU A 97 -34.54 1.59 16.24
C GLU A 97 -33.37 2.13 15.39
N PRO A 98 -32.77 1.32 14.48
CA PRO A 98 -31.52 1.65 13.82
C PRO A 98 -31.60 2.95 13.01
N GLU A 99 -32.75 3.32 12.46
CA GLU A 99 -32.90 4.55 11.66
C GLU A 99 -32.71 5.84 12.49
N THR A 100 -32.97 5.80 13.80
CA THR A 100 -33.01 7.00 14.67
C THR A 100 -32.17 6.89 15.93
N GLY A 101 -31.75 5.69 16.34
CA GLY A 101 -31.05 5.46 17.61
C GLY A 101 -29.74 6.25 17.76
N LEU A 102 -29.13 6.65 16.63
CA LEU A 102 -27.91 7.44 16.59
C LEU A 102 -28.12 8.90 16.13
N ASP A 103 -29.36 9.38 16.06
CA ASP A 103 -29.69 10.76 15.66
C ASP A 103 -28.88 11.85 16.41
N PRO A 104 -28.58 11.73 17.72
CA PRO A 104 -27.81 12.74 18.44
C PRO A 104 -26.42 13.04 17.85
N ILE A 105 -25.81 12.09 17.12
CA ILE A 105 -24.50 12.29 16.48
C ILE A 105 -24.59 12.61 14.99
N LYS A 106 -25.76 12.37 14.36
CA LYS A 106 -25.98 12.42 12.92
C LYS A 106 -25.53 13.73 12.28
N ALA A 107 -25.88 14.86 12.88
CA ALA A 107 -25.49 16.17 12.37
C ALA A 107 -23.97 16.35 12.30
N ALA A 108 -23.22 15.74 13.21
CA ALA A 108 -21.76 15.81 13.20
C ALA A 108 -21.15 14.81 12.21
N THR A 109 -21.60 13.57 12.19
CA THR A 109 -21.07 12.53 11.30
C THR A 109 -21.41 12.81 9.83
N ALA A 110 -22.58 13.39 9.52
CA ALA A 110 -22.98 13.77 8.16
C ALA A 110 -22.38 15.11 7.66
N ALA A 111 -21.56 15.80 8.46
CA ALA A 111 -21.02 17.13 8.10
C ALA A 111 -19.81 17.09 7.16
N ALA A 112 -19.23 15.91 6.93
CA ALA A 112 -18.09 15.69 6.04
C ALA A 112 -18.53 15.03 4.73
N ASP A 113 -17.67 15.04 3.71
CA ASP A 113 -17.94 14.32 2.45
C ASP A 113 -17.76 12.80 2.60
N PHE A 114 -17.07 12.36 3.67
CA PHE A 114 -16.87 10.95 4.01
C PHE A 114 -16.51 10.80 5.50
N THR A 115 -17.21 9.92 6.21
CA THR A 115 -17.00 9.63 7.64
C THR A 115 -16.73 8.16 7.88
N MET A 116 -15.69 7.85 8.67
CA MET A 116 -15.31 6.47 9.02
C MET A 116 -15.09 6.29 10.52
N VAL A 117 -15.49 5.13 11.05
CA VAL A 117 -15.29 4.74 12.47
C VAL A 117 -14.73 3.31 12.58
N ASN A 118 -14.16 2.97 13.75
CA ASN A 118 -13.77 1.60 14.08
C ASN A 118 -14.95 0.90 14.76
N LEU A 119 -15.52 -0.14 14.14
CA LEU A 119 -16.51 -1.00 14.76
C LEU A 119 -15.78 -2.15 15.46
N GLU A 120 -15.57 -2.00 16.76
CA GLU A 120 -14.78 -2.87 17.63
C GLU A 120 -15.60 -4.05 18.15
N ALA A 121 -16.08 -4.88 17.22
CA ALA A 121 -16.87 -6.06 17.52
C ALA A 121 -16.89 -7.06 16.35
N ALA A 122 -17.14 -8.33 16.65
CA ALA A 122 -17.53 -9.31 15.64
C ALA A 122 -18.97 -9.04 15.16
N LEU A 123 -19.20 -9.04 13.84
CA LEU A 123 -20.53 -8.85 13.23
C LEU A 123 -21.29 -10.18 13.17
N THR A 124 -21.86 -10.60 14.29
CA THR A 124 -22.51 -11.90 14.44
C THR A 124 -23.53 -11.94 15.58
N ASN A 125 -24.59 -12.72 15.41
CA ASN A 125 -25.52 -13.13 16.48
C ASN A 125 -25.30 -14.60 16.89
N ARG A 126 -24.29 -15.26 16.32
CA ARG A 126 -24.00 -16.69 16.48
C ARG A 126 -22.51 -16.92 16.80
N GLY A 127 -22.14 -18.19 16.95
CA GLY A 127 -20.79 -18.61 17.31
C GLY A 127 -20.58 -18.69 18.81
N THR A 128 -19.45 -19.27 19.21
CA THR A 128 -19.00 -19.38 20.59
C THR A 128 -17.84 -18.41 20.82
N ARG A 129 -17.73 -17.87 22.03
CA ARG A 129 -16.59 -17.03 22.42
C ARG A 129 -15.28 -17.75 22.11
N ASP A 130 -14.40 -17.06 21.39
CA ASP A 130 -13.04 -17.52 21.15
C ASP A 130 -12.29 -17.62 22.50
N PRO A 131 -11.42 -18.60 22.72
CA PRO A 131 -10.76 -18.77 24.01
C PRO A 131 -9.94 -17.55 24.44
N LYS A 132 -9.37 -16.77 23.50
CA LYS A 132 -8.45 -15.65 23.79
C LYS A 132 -7.37 -16.01 24.82
N GLU A 133 -6.71 -17.14 24.62
CA GLU A 133 -5.78 -17.74 25.59
C GLU A 133 -4.48 -16.95 25.81
N LEU A 134 -4.23 -15.92 25.01
CA LEU A 134 -3.08 -15.02 25.18
C LEU A 134 -3.39 -13.82 26.08
N GLU A 135 -4.67 -13.61 26.43
CA GLU A 135 -5.10 -12.57 27.36
C GLU A 135 -5.12 -13.04 28.82
N ASP A 136 -5.01 -12.06 29.72
CA ASP A 136 -5.36 -12.23 31.12
C ASP A 136 -6.83 -12.66 31.26
N ALA A 137 -7.06 -13.81 31.89
CA ALA A 137 -8.39 -14.37 32.07
C ALA A 137 -9.32 -13.46 32.88
N ASP A 138 -8.77 -12.64 33.78
CA ASP A 138 -9.54 -11.73 34.64
C ASP A 138 -9.89 -10.40 33.93
N ASN A 139 -9.30 -10.14 32.76
CA ASN A 139 -9.51 -8.91 31.99
C ASN A 139 -9.83 -9.20 30.50
N ARG A 140 -10.53 -10.30 30.25
CA ARG A 140 -10.91 -10.77 28.92
C ARG A 140 -12.28 -10.27 28.50
N TYR A 141 -12.36 -9.72 27.29
CA TYR A 141 -13.61 -9.18 26.73
C TYR A 141 -13.96 -9.83 25.40
N HIS A 142 -15.27 -9.98 25.15
CA HIS A 142 -15.80 -10.56 23.91
C HIS A 142 -16.94 -9.73 23.36
N PHE A 143 -16.67 -8.89 22.36
CA PHE A 143 -17.63 -7.98 21.76
C PHE A 143 -18.25 -8.55 20.48
N ARG A 144 -19.58 -8.52 20.41
CA ARG A 144 -20.33 -8.75 19.17
C ARG A 144 -21.43 -7.72 18.99
N THR A 145 -21.78 -7.51 17.73
CA THR A 145 -23.00 -6.81 17.35
C THR A 145 -23.66 -7.45 16.13
N GLY A 146 -24.96 -7.21 15.98
CA GLY A 146 -25.73 -7.67 14.82
C GLY A 146 -25.56 -6.75 13.61
N PRO A 147 -26.07 -7.16 12.43
CA PRO A 147 -26.02 -6.34 11.21
C PRO A 147 -26.73 -4.97 11.34
N SER A 148 -27.71 -4.84 12.24
CA SER A 148 -28.42 -3.58 12.51
C SER A 148 -27.49 -2.45 12.96
N ALA A 149 -26.30 -2.76 13.50
CA ALA A 149 -25.27 -1.76 13.78
C ALA A 149 -24.82 -1.00 12.52
N LEU A 150 -24.74 -1.69 11.39
CA LEU A 150 -24.34 -1.07 10.12
C LEU A 150 -25.46 -0.19 9.55
N GLU A 151 -26.72 -0.59 9.74
CA GLU A 151 -27.90 0.23 9.40
C GLU A 151 -27.91 1.50 10.25
N ALA A 152 -27.70 1.38 11.56
CA ALA A 152 -27.69 2.51 12.48
C ALA A 152 -26.56 3.51 12.19
N LEU A 153 -25.35 2.99 11.96
CA LEU A 153 -24.21 3.83 11.58
C LEU A 153 -24.45 4.52 10.23
N HIS A 154 -25.02 3.82 9.25
CA HIS A 154 -25.38 4.43 7.97
C HIS A 154 -26.42 5.53 8.12
N ALA A 155 -27.49 5.30 8.90
CA ALA A 155 -28.54 6.27 9.16
C ALA A 155 -28.03 7.53 9.89
N ALA A 156 -26.96 7.38 10.69
CA ALA A 156 -26.23 8.47 11.32
C ALA A 156 -25.28 9.21 10.35
N GLY A 157 -25.12 8.79 9.09
CA GLY A 157 -24.19 9.43 8.15
C GLY A 157 -22.73 9.00 8.33
N VAL A 158 -22.49 7.76 8.79
CA VAL A 158 -21.20 7.09 8.63
C VAL A 158 -21.15 6.41 7.27
N ASP A 159 -20.06 6.61 6.54
CA ASP A 159 -19.90 6.13 5.16
C ASP A 159 -19.11 4.83 5.06
N ALA A 160 -18.33 4.45 6.07
CA ALA A 160 -17.61 3.18 6.14
C ALA A 160 -17.21 2.80 7.57
N VAL A 161 -16.97 1.52 7.80
CA VAL A 161 -16.45 1.00 9.07
C VAL A 161 -15.22 0.12 8.87
N SER A 162 -14.31 0.17 9.84
CA SER A 162 -13.30 -0.87 10.03
C SER A 162 -13.81 -1.93 11.00
N VAL A 163 -13.56 -3.21 10.70
CA VAL A 163 -13.64 -4.31 11.68
C VAL A 163 -12.28 -4.99 11.90
N ALA A 164 -11.20 -4.45 11.32
CA ALA A 164 -9.84 -4.91 11.60
C ALA A 164 -9.38 -4.34 12.95
N ASN A 165 -9.73 -5.06 14.00
CA ASN A 165 -9.34 -4.77 15.38
C ASN A 165 -9.25 -6.09 16.17
N ASN A 166 -8.76 -5.99 17.39
CA ASN A 166 -8.61 -7.13 18.30
C ASN A 166 -9.95 -7.75 18.72
N HIS A 167 -11.10 -7.13 18.44
CA HIS A 167 -12.42 -7.69 18.75
C HIS A 167 -13.15 -8.31 17.54
N GLY A 168 -12.57 -8.22 16.34
CA GLY A 168 -13.26 -8.61 15.10
C GLY A 168 -13.51 -10.12 14.96
N VAL A 169 -12.89 -10.97 15.80
CA VAL A 169 -13.02 -12.43 15.76
C VAL A 169 -13.37 -13.05 17.12
N ASP A 170 -13.97 -12.28 18.01
CA ASP A 170 -14.32 -12.70 19.38
C ASP A 170 -15.23 -13.92 19.48
N PHE A 171 -15.92 -14.26 18.38
CA PHE A 171 -16.83 -15.40 18.29
C PHE A 171 -16.33 -16.47 17.30
N GLY A 172 -15.00 -16.55 17.16
CA GLY A 172 -14.26 -17.57 16.44
C GLY A 172 -14.58 -17.63 14.94
N ALA A 173 -14.28 -18.78 14.34
CA ALA A 173 -14.45 -18.99 12.90
C ALA A 173 -15.91 -18.79 12.41
N GLN A 174 -16.91 -19.12 13.24
CA GLN A 174 -18.31 -18.89 12.90
C GLN A 174 -18.66 -17.40 12.90
N GLY A 175 -18.18 -16.64 13.90
CA GLY A 175 -18.35 -15.19 13.94
C GLY A 175 -17.67 -14.51 12.74
N LEU A 176 -16.46 -14.92 12.39
CA LEU A 176 -15.74 -14.42 11.21
C LEU A 176 -16.49 -14.71 9.89
N ALA A 177 -17.03 -15.93 9.74
CA ALA A 177 -17.83 -16.29 8.57
C ALA A 177 -19.11 -15.46 8.47
N ASP A 178 -19.71 -15.11 9.61
CA ASP A 178 -20.88 -14.22 9.68
C ASP A 178 -20.49 -12.78 9.29
N THR A 179 -19.39 -12.26 9.83
CA THR A 179 -18.83 -10.96 9.44
C THR A 179 -18.61 -10.87 7.92
N LEU A 180 -18.00 -11.90 7.31
CA LEU A 180 -17.78 -11.96 5.85
C LEU A 180 -19.07 -11.99 5.04
N ARG A 181 -20.11 -12.68 5.54
CA ARG A 181 -21.43 -12.69 4.90
C ARG A 181 -22.11 -11.32 5.00
N VAL A 182 -22.09 -10.71 6.18
CA VAL A 182 -22.69 -9.39 6.44
C VAL A 182 -22.01 -8.32 5.58
N LYS A 183 -20.67 -8.33 5.49
CA LYS A 183 -19.90 -7.44 4.61
C LYS A 183 -20.41 -7.42 3.17
N ALA A 184 -20.88 -8.55 2.64
CA ALA A 184 -21.30 -8.65 1.24
C ALA A 184 -22.64 -7.94 0.95
N THR A 185 -23.47 -7.71 1.97
CA THR A 185 -24.82 -7.13 1.81
C THR A 185 -25.04 -5.88 2.69
N ALA A 186 -23.99 -5.37 3.34
CA ALA A 186 -24.09 -4.23 4.24
C ALA A 186 -24.44 -2.94 3.49
N PRO A 187 -25.20 -2.01 4.12
CA PRO A 187 -25.53 -0.72 3.53
C PRO A 187 -24.31 0.22 3.41
N ILE A 188 -23.23 -0.07 4.14
CA ILE A 188 -21.96 0.65 4.09
C ILE A 188 -20.79 -0.33 3.94
N PRO A 189 -19.67 0.08 3.31
CA PRO A 189 -18.46 -0.72 3.22
C PRO A 189 -17.91 -1.13 4.58
N VAL A 190 -17.62 -2.42 4.71
CA VAL A 190 -16.94 -3.03 5.86
C VAL A 190 -15.52 -3.42 5.46
N LEU A 191 -14.53 -2.72 6.01
CA LEU A 191 -13.12 -2.85 5.64
C LEU A 191 -12.36 -3.72 6.66
N GLY A 192 -11.25 -4.30 6.20
CA GLY A 192 -10.28 -4.95 7.09
C GLY A 192 -10.55 -6.42 7.40
N VAL A 193 -11.39 -7.09 6.61
CA VAL A 193 -11.71 -8.53 6.75
C VAL A 193 -11.85 -9.17 5.37
N GLY A 194 -11.39 -10.42 5.20
CA GLY A 194 -11.45 -11.11 3.92
C GLY A 194 -11.34 -12.62 4.03
N ARG A 195 -11.63 -13.33 2.92
CA ARG A 195 -11.43 -14.79 2.79
C ARG A 195 -9.96 -15.17 2.68
N ASP A 196 -9.11 -14.21 2.38
CA ASP A 196 -7.66 -14.27 2.39
C ASP A 196 -7.07 -12.86 2.60
N ARG A 197 -5.74 -12.76 2.65
CA ARG A 197 -5.02 -11.51 2.87
C ARG A 197 -5.22 -10.50 1.74
N ALA A 198 -5.39 -10.95 0.50
CA ALA A 198 -5.59 -10.04 -0.63
C ALA A 198 -6.97 -9.38 -0.53
N GLU A 199 -8.01 -10.15 -0.22
CA GLU A 199 -9.35 -9.60 0.04
C GLU A 199 -9.38 -8.71 1.29
N ALA A 200 -8.72 -9.13 2.39
CA ALA A 200 -8.71 -8.36 3.63
C ALA A 200 -8.03 -6.99 3.46
N LEU A 201 -6.97 -6.92 2.63
CA LEU A 201 -6.27 -5.69 2.28
C LEU A 201 -6.85 -4.98 1.04
N THR A 202 -8.02 -5.38 0.54
CA THR A 202 -8.67 -4.65 -0.57
C THR A 202 -9.18 -3.30 -0.04
N PRO A 203 -8.74 -2.16 -0.60
CA PRO A 203 -9.22 -0.86 -0.14
C PRO A 203 -10.63 -0.59 -0.63
N TYR A 204 -11.40 0.16 0.16
CA TYR A 204 -12.57 0.83 -0.38
C TYR A 204 -12.13 2.02 -1.24
N ARG A 205 -12.58 2.06 -2.49
CA ARG A 205 -12.24 3.13 -3.44
C ARG A 205 -13.47 3.95 -3.75
N VAL A 206 -13.32 5.27 -3.69
CA VAL A 206 -14.41 6.22 -3.97
C VAL A 206 -13.85 7.49 -4.58
N THR A 207 -14.61 8.08 -5.50
CA THR A 207 -14.33 9.41 -6.05
C THR A 207 -15.12 10.45 -5.26
N LEU A 208 -14.44 11.34 -4.54
CA LEU A 208 -15.05 12.44 -3.80
C LEU A 208 -14.66 13.76 -4.47
N ARG A 209 -15.64 14.55 -4.92
CA ARG A 209 -15.42 15.84 -5.61
C ARG A 209 -14.37 15.76 -6.73
N GLY A 210 -14.39 14.69 -7.51
CA GLY A 210 -13.48 14.46 -8.64
C GLY A 210 -12.07 13.97 -8.25
N GLN A 211 -11.83 13.63 -6.98
CA GLN A 211 -10.58 13.07 -6.49
C GLN A 211 -10.75 11.62 -6.06
N GLN A 212 -9.81 10.76 -6.46
CA GLN A 212 -9.82 9.35 -6.10
C GLN A 212 -9.25 9.13 -4.70
N PHE A 213 -9.95 8.34 -3.88
CA PHE A 213 -9.50 7.91 -2.56
C PHE A 213 -9.40 6.39 -2.50
N ALA A 214 -8.48 5.90 -1.67
CA ALA A 214 -8.39 4.50 -1.29
C ALA A 214 -8.25 4.41 0.23
N PHE A 215 -9.24 3.80 0.88
CA PHE A 215 -9.29 3.60 2.33
C PHE A 215 -8.90 2.16 2.66
N PHE A 216 -7.87 1.99 3.48
CA PHE A 216 -7.46 0.70 4.03
C PHE A 216 -7.79 0.64 5.52
N ALA A 217 -8.08 -0.56 6.02
CA ALA A 217 -8.19 -0.83 7.45
C ALA A 217 -7.29 -2.02 7.83
N ALA A 218 -6.57 -1.94 8.96
CA ALA A 218 -5.75 -3.04 9.43
C ALA A 218 -5.47 -2.96 10.95
N ASP A 219 -5.25 -4.14 11.55
CA ASP A 219 -4.94 -4.33 12.96
C ASP A 219 -3.43 -4.54 13.20
N ASP A 220 -2.86 -3.77 14.12
CA ASP A 220 -1.48 -3.90 14.63
C ASP A 220 -1.45 -4.19 16.14
N SER A 221 -2.59 -4.50 16.76
CA SER A 221 -2.66 -4.88 18.17
C SER A 221 -1.89 -6.20 18.44
N PHE A 222 -1.78 -6.55 19.73
CA PHE A 222 -1.25 -7.85 20.11
C PHE A 222 -2.27 -8.95 19.81
N LEU A 223 -1.78 -10.15 19.53
CA LEU A 223 -2.65 -11.31 19.35
C LEU A 223 -3.27 -11.71 20.68
N GLU A 224 -4.58 -11.92 20.68
CA GLU A 224 -5.35 -12.39 21.84
C GLU A 224 -5.53 -13.91 21.83
N SER A 225 -5.40 -14.54 20.66
CA SER A 225 -5.39 -16.00 20.50
C SER A 225 -4.40 -16.41 19.42
N THR A 226 -3.91 -17.66 19.52
CA THR A 226 -3.08 -18.32 18.50
C THR A 226 -3.89 -18.90 17.35
N ALA A 227 -5.23 -18.86 17.42
CA ALA A 227 -6.09 -19.44 16.40
C ALA A 227 -5.91 -18.73 15.03
N PRO A 228 -5.89 -19.50 13.92
CA PRO A 228 -5.47 -18.98 12.61
C PRO A 228 -6.45 -17.98 11.98
N HIS A 229 -7.69 -17.89 12.48
CA HIS A 229 -8.72 -16.99 11.96
C HIS A 229 -8.58 -15.53 12.42
N TRP A 230 -7.68 -15.25 13.37
CA TRP A 230 -7.38 -13.89 13.85
C TRP A 230 -6.58 -13.03 12.87
N GLN A 231 -6.05 -13.63 11.81
CA GLN A 231 -5.32 -12.93 10.77
C GLN A 231 -5.53 -13.61 9.42
N ALA A 232 -5.87 -12.80 8.41
CA ALA A 232 -5.98 -13.28 7.05
C ALA A 232 -4.63 -13.84 6.55
N GLY A 233 -4.64 -15.14 6.23
CA GLY A 233 -3.52 -15.86 5.64
C GLY A 233 -3.46 -15.67 4.13
N ALA A 234 -2.50 -16.34 3.47
CA ALA A 234 -2.44 -16.29 2.01
C ALA A 234 -3.69 -16.88 1.33
N SER A 235 -4.35 -17.84 1.98
CA SER A 235 -5.53 -18.55 1.50
C SER A 235 -6.53 -18.89 2.61
N THR A 236 -6.44 -18.21 3.75
CA THR A 236 -7.30 -18.45 4.91
C THR A 236 -7.97 -17.15 5.37
N PRO A 237 -9.23 -17.21 5.81
CA PRO A 237 -9.99 -16.02 6.19
C PRO A 237 -9.43 -15.40 7.46
N GLY A 238 -9.65 -14.09 7.61
CA GLY A 238 -9.33 -13.37 8.84
C GLY A 238 -9.31 -11.87 8.65
N LEU A 239 -8.77 -11.18 9.66
CA LEU A 239 -8.62 -9.73 9.66
C LEU A 239 -7.36 -9.29 8.90
N ALA A 240 -7.43 -8.11 8.30
CA ALA A 240 -6.27 -7.43 7.75
C ALA A 240 -5.32 -7.06 8.90
N ALA A 241 -4.07 -7.53 8.81
CA ALA A 241 -3.09 -7.33 9.86
C ALA A 241 -1.93 -6.46 9.36
N ALA A 242 -1.52 -5.48 10.16
CA ALA A 242 -0.35 -4.62 9.94
C ALA A 242 0.90 -5.11 10.69
N ARG A 243 0.91 -6.40 11.07
CA ARG A 243 2.00 -7.10 11.75
C ARG A 243 2.53 -8.28 10.92
N GLY A 244 3.76 -8.71 11.22
CA GLY A 244 4.41 -9.81 10.50
C GLY A 244 4.39 -9.64 8.98
N PRO A 245 4.09 -10.70 8.19
CA PRO A 245 3.95 -10.61 6.73
C PRO A 245 2.84 -9.65 6.25
N GLY A 246 1.82 -9.42 7.09
CA GLY A 246 0.72 -8.50 6.79
C GLY A 246 1.18 -7.05 6.72
N ARG A 247 2.15 -6.65 7.57
CA ARG A 247 2.77 -5.32 7.54
C ARG A 247 3.32 -4.96 6.16
N SER A 248 4.17 -5.83 5.61
CA SER A 248 4.79 -5.60 4.30
C SER A 248 3.76 -5.65 3.17
N ALA A 249 2.73 -6.51 3.30
CA ALA A 249 1.63 -6.57 2.33
C ALA A 249 0.81 -5.27 2.33
N LEU A 250 0.47 -4.73 3.50
CA LEU A 250 -0.23 -3.44 3.63
C LEU A 250 0.58 -2.30 3.03
N VAL A 251 1.87 -2.20 3.35
CA VAL A 251 2.76 -1.15 2.80
C VAL A 251 2.81 -1.22 1.27
N ARG A 252 2.91 -2.43 0.68
CA ARG A 252 2.86 -2.61 -0.78
C ARG A 252 1.49 -2.25 -1.38
N ALA A 253 0.40 -2.57 -0.70
CA ALA A 253 -0.94 -2.23 -1.16
C ALA A 253 -1.16 -0.71 -1.19
N VAL A 254 -0.66 -0.01 -0.16
CA VAL A 254 -0.64 1.46 -0.09
C VAL A 254 0.20 2.06 -1.21
N ASP A 255 1.42 1.55 -1.43
CA ASP A 255 2.31 1.99 -2.52
C ASP A 255 1.65 1.86 -3.89
N ARG A 256 1.01 0.71 -4.16
CA ARG A 256 0.25 0.49 -5.40
C ARG A 256 -0.91 1.48 -5.55
N ALA A 257 -1.74 1.66 -4.52
CA ALA A 257 -2.88 2.56 -4.59
C ALA A 257 -2.46 4.03 -4.77
N ALA A 258 -1.37 4.46 -4.11
CA ALA A 258 -0.80 5.79 -4.29
C ALA A 258 -0.23 5.98 -5.70
N ALA A 259 0.45 4.97 -6.25
CA ALA A 259 0.98 5.00 -7.61
C ALA A 259 -0.10 5.05 -8.71
N GLU A 260 -1.30 4.55 -8.41
CA GLU A 260 -2.50 4.68 -9.26
C GLU A 260 -3.17 6.06 -9.15
N GLY A 261 -2.64 6.98 -8.34
CA GLY A 261 -3.12 8.34 -8.20
C GLY A 261 -4.22 8.55 -7.16
N ALA A 262 -4.46 7.57 -6.28
CA ALA A 262 -5.40 7.72 -5.17
C ALA A 262 -4.78 8.50 -3.99
N ALA A 263 -5.59 9.32 -3.32
CA ALA A 263 -5.32 9.80 -1.98
C ALA A 263 -5.54 8.65 -0.99
N VAL A 264 -4.45 8.06 -0.49
CA VAL A 264 -4.54 6.86 0.36
C VAL A 264 -4.70 7.22 1.82
N VAL A 265 -5.74 6.68 2.46
CA VAL A 265 -5.97 6.78 3.90
C VAL A 265 -5.84 5.39 4.51
N VAL A 266 -5.03 5.26 5.56
CA VAL A 266 -4.86 4.00 6.29
C VAL A 266 -5.39 4.17 7.71
N TYR A 267 -6.48 3.46 8.00
CA TYR A 267 -7.15 3.46 9.29
C TYR A 267 -6.69 2.25 10.11
N LEU A 268 -6.01 2.50 11.23
CA LEU A 268 -5.29 1.47 11.98
C LEU A 268 -5.85 1.30 13.38
N HIS A 269 -5.95 0.04 13.80
CA HIS A 269 -6.22 -0.33 15.17
C HIS A 269 -4.90 -0.78 15.82
N TRP A 270 -4.29 0.07 16.66
CA TRP A 270 -2.88 -0.09 17.03
C TRP A 270 -2.46 0.65 18.31
N GLY A 271 -1.26 0.32 18.81
CA GLY A 271 -0.69 1.00 19.98
C GLY A 271 -0.85 0.21 21.25
N GLU A 272 -0.73 0.91 22.38
CA GLU A 272 -0.86 0.35 23.72
C GLU A 272 -2.16 0.87 24.32
N GLU A 273 -3.00 -0.04 24.84
CA GLU A 273 -4.23 0.33 25.51
C GLU A 273 -3.98 1.29 26.67
N ASN A 274 -4.91 2.24 26.84
CA ASN A 274 -4.88 3.25 27.89
C ASN A 274 -3.67 4.21 27.86
N SER A 275 -2.80 4.12 26.84
CA SER A 275 -1.67 5.02 26.67
C SER A 275 -2.05 6.29 25.93
N THR A 276 -1.59 7.44 26.43
CA THR A 276 -1.66 8.74 25.72
C THR A 276 -0.42 8.99 24.84
N LYS A 277 0.55 8.06 24.83
CA LYS A 277 1.80 8.18 24.08
C LYS A 277 1.86 7.14 22.96
N ALA A 278 2.18 7.61 21.76
CA ALA A 278 2.43 6.74 20.62
C ALA A 278 3.68 5.87 20.85
N THR A 279 3.57 4.57 20.55
CA THR A 279 4.66 3.61 20.68
C THR A 279 5.67 3.74 19.53
N THR A 280 6.87 3.20 19.72
CA THR A 280 7.89 3.14 18.65
C THR A 280 7.42 2.30 17.47
N ARG A 281 6.60 1.26 17.71
CA ARG A 281 5.98 0.43 16.66
C ARG A 281 4.99 1.22 15.81
N GLN A 282 4.12 2.02 16.44
CA GLN A 282 3.21 2.94 15.74
C GLN A 282 4.01 3.94 14.89
N GLN A 283 5.02 4.60 15.48
CA GLN A 283 5.85 5.57 14.76
C GLN A 283 6.59 4.95 13.57
N ALA A 284 7.12 3.73 13.71
CA ALA A 284 7.80 3.03 12.64
C ALA A 284 6.84 2.64 11.50
N LEU A 285 5.61 2.22 11.83
CA LEU A 285 4.59 1.91 10.82
C LEU A 285 4.08 3.17 10.11
N ALA A 286 3.83 4.25 10.84
CA ALA A 286 3.49 5.55 10.25
C ALA A 286 4.54 6.01 9.23
N LYS A 287 5.84 5.88 9.56
CA LYS A 287 6.95 6.20 8.63
C LYS A 287 6.94 5.32 7.39
N ALA A 288 6.69 4.01 7.53
CA ALA A 288 6.63 3.11 6.39
C ALA A 288 5.45 3.42 5.45
N LEU A 289 4.28 3.71 6.01
CA LEU A 289 3.09 4.06 5.24
C LEU A 289 3.21 5.44 4.58
N ALA A 290 3.80 6.42 5.28
CA ALA A 290 4.13 7.73 4.70
C ALA A 290 5.11 7.57 3.53
N GLY A 291 6.15 6.72 3.68
CA GLY A 291 7.09 6.41 2.60
C GLY A 291 6.46 5.70 1.40
N ALA A 292 5.39 4.94 1.62
CA ALA A 292 4.58 4.32 0.57
C ALA A 292 3.54 5.27 -0.06
N GLY A 293 3.48 6.54 0.35
CA GLY A 293 2.60 7.53 -0.27
C GLY A 293 1.22 7.67 0.39
N ALA A 294 1.03 7.21 1.62
CA ALA A 294 -0.19 7.51 2.37
C ALA A 294 -0.39 9.04 2.52
N ALA A 295 -1.60 9.52 2.22
CA ALA A 295 -2.02 10.89 2.49
C ALA A 295 -2.34 11.08 3.99
N ALA A 296 -2.96 10.07 4.60
CA ALA A 296 -3.25 10.05 6.04
C ALA A 296 -3.09 8.65 6.65
N VAL A 297 -2.66 8.61 7.90
CA VAL A 297 -2.69 7.43 8.79
C VAL A 297 -3.47 7.81 10.05
N VAL A 298 -4.55 7.10 10.36
CA VAL A 298 -5.47 7.45 11.44
C VAL A 298 -5.62 6.26 12.38
N GLY A 299 -5.34 6.47 13.67
CA GLY A 299 -5.24 5.42 14.68
C GLY A 299 -6.41 5.34 15.66
N THR A 300 -6.71 4.11 16.11
CA THR A 300 -7.68 3.74 17.16
C THR A 300 -7.03 2.75 18.16
N HIS A 301 -7.78 1.98 18.96
CA HIS A 301 -7.32 0.96 19.94
C HIS A 301 -6.83 1.48 21.29
N SER A 302 -6.06 2.57 21.34
CA SER A 302 -5.46 2.99 22.62
C SER A 302 -6.49 3.43 23.69
N HIS A 303 -7.79 3.50 23.34
CA HIS A 303 -8.89 4.01 24.17
C HIS A 303 -8.64 5.40 24.79
N ARG A 304 -7.67 6.12 24.23
CA ARG A 304 -7.18 7.43 24.64
C ARG A 304 -6.83 8.23 23.40
N LEU A 305 -7.08 9.53 23.46
CA LEU A 305 -6.51 10.45 22.49
C LEU A 305 -4.98 10.40 22.57
N GLN A 306 -4.33 10.30 21.40
CA GLN A 306 -2.89 10.41 21.23
C GLN A 306 -2.56 11.58 20.29
N GLY A 307 -1.28 11.92 20.17
CA GLY A 307 -0.84 13.05 19.35
C GLY A 307 -1.15 12.87 17.86
N ALA A 308 -1.40 13.98 17.17
CA ALA A 308 -1.65 14.03 15.74
C ALA A 308 -0.95 15.23 15.08
N GLY A 309 -0.66 15.15 13.78
CA GLY A 309 0.04 16.17 13.00
C GLY A 309 0.72 15.61 11.75
N TRP A 310 1.61 16.38 11.12
CA TRP A 310 2.24 16.01 9.86
C TRP A 310 3.59 15.32 10.04
N LEU A 311 3.74 14.16 9.40
CA LEU A 311 5.00 13.47 9.16
C LEU A 311 5.40 13.69 7.70
N GLY A 312 6.18 14.75 7.43
CA GLY A 312 6.38 15.20 6.06
C GLY A 312 5.04 15.65 5.46
N SER A 313 4.66 15.11 4.30
CA SER A 313 3.36 15.41 3.67
C SER A 313 2.20 14.54 4.15
N THR A 314 2.45 13.51 4.96
CA THR A 314 1.42 12.58 5.45
C THR A 314 0.87 13.07 6.78
N TYR A 315 -0.45 13.15 6.91
CA TYR A 315 -1.07 13.39 8.20
C TYR A 315 -1.08 12.11 9.04
N VAL A 316 -0.74 12.19 10.31
CA VAL A 316 -0.76 11.05 11.24
C VAL A 316 -1.56 11.43 12.47
N SER A 317 -2.58 10.64 12.80
CA SER A 317 -3.23 10.62 14.13
C SER A 317 -2.93 9.28 14.79
N TYR A 318 -2.26 9.28 15.94
CA TYR A 318 -1.88 8.03 16.58
C TYR A 318 -3.04 7.32 17.31
N GLY A 319 -4.06 8.05 17.76
CA GLY A 319 -5.16 7.46 18.53
C GLY A 319 -6.29 8.45 18.72
N LEU A 320 -7.52 8.04 18.35
CA LEU A 320 -8.75 8.83 18.49
C LEU A 320 -9.56 8.50 19.76
N GLY A 321 -9.13 7.51 20.53
CA GLY A 321 -9.84 7.02 21.71
C GLY A 321 -11.19 6.38 21.36
N ASN A 322 -12.09 6.34 22.33
CA ASN A 322 -13.43 5.77 22.15
C ASN A 322 -14.37 6.80 21.54
N PHE A 323 -15.41 6.40 20.82
CA PHE A 323 -16.45 7.27 20.27
C PHE A 323 -17.83 6.93 20.84
N ILE A 324 -18.30 5.68 20.66
CA ILE A 324 -19.52 5.14 21.29
C ILE A 324 -19.07 4.02 22.22
N TRP A 325 -19.25 4.17 23.53
CA TRP A 325 -18.61 3.30 24.52
C TRP A 325 -19.44 3.10 25.79
N TYR A 326 -19.29 1.95 26.44
CA TYR A 326 -20.13 1.51 27.56
C TYR A 326 -19.81 2.18 28.90
N HIS A 327 -18.82 3.08 28.94
CA HIS A 327 -18.54 3.92 30.11
C HIS A 327 -17.81 5.21 29.74
N GLY A 328 -17.88 6.23 30.60
CA GLY A 328 -17.18 7.50 30.42
C GLY A 328 -15.76 7.58 30.98
N ARG A 329 -15.19 6.48 31.51
CA ARG A 329 -13.76 6.47 31.88
C ARG A 329 -12.94 6.79 30.64
N ASN A 330 -12.00 7.73 30.76
CA ASN A 330 -11.24 8.25 29.63
C ASN A 330 -12.08 8.88 28.51
N GLY A 331 -13.31 9.33 28.81
CA GLY A 331 -14.33 9.73 27.82
C GLY A 331 -14.07 10.97 26.99
N ALA A 332 -12.85 11.52 26.95
CA ALA A 332 -12.51 12.57 25.98
C ALA A 332 -12.45 11.96 24.57
N THR A 333 -13.26 12.48 23.66
CA THR A 333 -13.47 11.95 22.32
C THR A 333 -13.77 13.07 21.32
N GLY A 334 -14.10 12.74 20.07
CA GLY A 334 -14.48 13.68 19.03
C GLY A 334 -14.38 13.09 17.64
N LEU A 335 -14.52 13.97 16.65
CA LEU A 335 -14.23 13.68 15.26
C LEU A 335 -12.98 14.44 14.82
N LEU A 336 -12.05 13.72 14.20
CA LEU A 336 -10.94 14.30 13.46
C LEU A 336 -11.40 14.63 12.05
N ASP A 337 -11.43 15.92 11.71
CA ASP A 337 -11.74 16.39 10.37
C ASP A 337 -10.44 16.69 9.61
N LEU A 338 -10.26 16.06 8.45
CA LEU A 338 -9.16 16.33 7.53
C LEU A 338 -9.66 17.03 6.27
N THR A 339 -9.00 18.12 5.90
CA THR A 339 -9.22 18.78 4.61
C THR A 339 -8.18 18.27 3.62
N VAL A 340 -8.65 17.62 2.55
CA VAL A 340 -7.80 17.08 1.49
C VAL A 340 -7.95 17.91 0.23
N ARG A 341 -6.83 18.32 -0.38
CA ARG A 341 -6.80 19.02 -1.66
C ARG A 341 -5.71 18.42 -2.54
N ASP A 342 -6.04 18.14 -3.80
CA ASP A 342 -5.12 17.53 -4.77
C ASP A 342 -4.34 16.31 -4.22
N GLY A 343 -5.03 15.44 -3.49
CA GLY A 343 -4.53 14.19 -2.93
C GLY A 343 -3.73 14.34 -1.65
N ARG A 344 -3.70 15.53 -1.04
CA ARG A 344 -2.90 15.84 0.15
C ARG A 344 -3.74 16.43 1.26
N VAL A 345 -3.48 16.02 2.49
CA VAL A 345 -4.07 16.67 3.67
C VAL A 345 -3.43 18.03 3.87
N VAL A 346 -4.24 19.09 3.76
CA VAL A 346 -3.80 20.49 3.84
C VAL A 346 -4.20 21.18 5.13
N ALA A 347 -5.17 20.63 5.87
CA ALA A 347 -5.56 21.13 7.19
C ALA A 347 -6.21 20.03 8.02
N ASP A 348 -6.13 20.15 9.34
CA ASP A 348 -6.83 19.35 10.32
C ASP A 348 -7.70 20.21 11.23
N SER A 349 -8.77 19.64 11.75
CA SER A 349 -9.53 20.23 12.85
C SER A 349 -10.10 19.13 13.75
N TRP A 350 -10.29 19.48 15.01
CA TRP A 350 -10.82 18.57 16.02
C TRP A 350 -12.19 19.06 16.46
N ARG A 351 -13.20 18.19 16.39
CA ARG A 351 -14.55 18.43 16.91
C ARG A 351 -14.71 17.67 18.21
N PRO A 352 -14.36 18.28 19.36
CA PRO A 352 -14.33 17.57 20.64
C PRO A 352 -15.73 17.19 21.10
N ALA A 353 -15.80 16.03 21.73
CA ALA A 353 -16.97 15.50 22.41
C ALA A 353 -16.54 14.78 23.69
N VAL A 354 -17.51 14.47 24.55
CA VAL A 354 -17.30 13.69 25.77
C VAL A 354 -18.31 12.56 25.86
N ILE A 355 -17.84 11.35 26.13
CA ILE A 355 -18.69 10.20 26.48
C ILE A 355 -19.20 10.43 27.91
N PRO A 356 -20.52 10.35 28.15
CA PRO A 356 -21.09 10.51 29.49
C PRO A 356 -20.48 9.51 30.49
N ALA A 357 -20.49 9.84 31.78
CA ALA A 357 -19.91 8.97 32.82
C ALA A 357 -20.46 7.53 32.78
N ALA A 358 -21.76 7.38 32.49
CA ALA A 358 -22.45 6.10 32.35
C ALA A 358 -22.19 5.37 31.02
N GLY A 359 -21.46 5.98 30.07
CA GLY A 359 -21.34 5.48 28.70
C GLY A 359 -22.39 6.07 27.75
N GLY A 360 -22.42 5.55 26.52
CA GLY A 360 -23.35 5.92 25.47
C GLY A 360 -22.73 6.75 24.35
N LEU A 361 -23.57 7.57 23.71
CA LEU A 361 -23.20 8.41 22.58
C LEU A 361 -22.34 9.62 23.01
N PRO A 362 -21.40 10.06 22.15
CA PRO A 362 -20.57 11.22 22.43
C PRO A 362 -21.39 12.51 22.42
N ARG A 363 -21.17 13.37 23.42
CA ARG A 363 -21.78 14.71 23.50
C ARG A 363 -20.80 15.77 23.00
N PHE A 364 -21.04 16.30 21.80
CA PHE A 364 -20.19 17.33 21.21
C PHE A 364 -20.15 18.60 22.06
N GLN A 365 -18.95 19.14 22.23
CA GLN A 365 -18.69 20.33 23.03
C GLN A 365 -18.69 21.58 22.16
N ASN A 366 -19.09 22.71 22.74
CA ASN A 366 -19.10 24.02 22.10
C ASN A 366 -18.42 25.08 22.99
N GLY A 367 -18.14 26.25 22.42
CA GLY A 367 -17.62 27.41 23.16
C GLY A 367 -16.31 27.12 23.92
N ARG A 368 -16.23 27.54 25.18
CA ARG A 368 -15.03 27.42 26.01
C ARG A 368 -14.58 25.97 26.20
N ALA A 369 -15.51 25.05 26.47
CA ALA A 369 -15.19 23.63 26.67
C ALA A 369 -14.55 23.02 25.42
N ALA A 370 -15.08 23.35 24.23
CA ALA A 370 -14.51 22.90 22.97
C ALA A 370 -13.10 23.47 22.72
N ALA A 371 -12.89 24.75 23.04
CA ALA A 371 -11.58 25.39 22.90
C ALA A 371 -10.53 24.73 23.83
N GLU A 372 -10.91 24.44 25.08
CA GLU A 372 -10.05 23.77 26.07
C GLU A 372 -9.72 22.33 25.65
N ALA A 373 -10.71 21.56 25.18
CA ALA A 373 -10.51 20.21 24.70
C ALA A 373 -9.65 20.16 23.43
N THR A 374 -9.86 21.09 22.49
CA THR A 374 -9.02 21.23 21.28
C THR A 374 -7.59 21.60 21.63
N ALA A 375 -7.38 22.51 22.59
CA ALA A 375 -6.06 22.84 23.09
C ALA A 375 -5.40 21.62 23.75
N ALA A 376 -6.14 20.83 24.54
CA ALA A 376 -5.63 19.60 25.15
C ALA A 376 -5.21 18.57 24.09
N TRP A 377 -6.04 18.36 23.06
CA TRP A 377 -5.71 17.48 21.93
C TRP A 377 -4.44 17.92 21.19
N ARG A 378 -4.32 19.21 20.83
CA ARG A 378 -3.10 19.75 20.19
C ARG A 378 -1.84 19.54 21.04
N LYS A 379 -1.95 19.61 22.37
CA LYS A 379 -0.82 19.39 23.29
C LYS A 379 -0.27 17.96 23.22
N LEU A 380 -1.08 16.97 22.84
CA LEU A 380 -0.66 15.56 22.70
C LEU A 380 0.35 15.35 21.57
N ARG A 381 0.46 16.29 20.61
CA ARG A 381 1.48 16.26 19.55
C ARG A 381 2.91 16.28 20.09
N ARG A 382 3.14 16.86 21.28
CA ARG A 382 4.49 16.98 21.84
C ARG A 382 5.15 15.62 22.03
N GLY A 383 6.39 15.50 21.58
CA GLY A 383 7.17 14.26 21.68
C GLY A 383 6.88 13.22 20.60
N THR A 384 5.96 13.48 19.67
CA THR A 384 5.66 12.57 18.55
C THR A 384 6.58 12.76 17.33
N GLY A 385 7.25 13.92 17.23
CA GLY A 385 8.00 14.32 16.04
C GLY A 385 7.14 14.78 14.86
N LEU A 386 5.82 14.93 15.06
CA LEU A 386 4.90 15.46 14.06
C LEU A 386 4.90 16.99 14.07
N ALA A 387 4.83 17.59 12.88
CA ALA A 387 4.65 19.01 12.68
C ALA A 387 3.19 19.43 12.88
N ASP A 388 2.98 20.71 13.17
CA ASP A 388 1.67 21.33 13.36
C ASP A 388 0.97 21.77 12.09
N GLU A 389 1.75 22.00 11.04
CA GLU A 389 1.29 22.33 9.71
C GLU A 389 1.95 21.40 8.68
N PRO A 390 1.31 21.16 7.53
CA PRO A 390 1.99 20.52 6.42
C PRO A 390 3.19 21.37 6.00
N PRO A 391 4.27 20.76 5.48
CA PRO A 391 5.33 21.52 4.85
C PRO A 391 4.73 22.41 3.76
N ARG A 392 5.12 23.69 3.75
CA ARG A 392 4.69 24.64 2.71
C ARG A 392 4.82 23.96 1.35
N ALA A 393 3.75 24.01 0.56
CA ALA A 393 3.73 23.45 -0.77
C ALA A 393 4.92 24.01 -1.57
N SER A 394 5.99 23.22 -1.64
CA SER A 394 7.01 23.42 -2.65
C SER A 394 6.30 23.20 -4.00
N PRO A 395 6.66 23.94 -5.06
CA PRO A 395 6.07 23.70 -6.37
C PRO A 395 6.09 22.20 -6.64
N ALA A 396 4.93 21.65 -7.04
CA ALA A 396 4.73 20.22 -7.18
C ALA A 396 5.95 19.63 -7.88
N SER A 397 6.68 18.76 -7.17
CA SER A 397 7.82 18.09 -7.79
C SER A 397 7.28 17.41 -9.04
N PRO A 398 7.91 17.58 -10.21
CA PRO A 398 7.37 17.04 -11.45
C PRO A 398 7.09 15.55 -11.25
N ALA A 399 5.94 15.06 -11.70
CA ALA A 399 5.58 13.66 -11.54
C ALA A 399 6.57 12.75 -12.30
N PHE A 400 6.79 11.54 -11.80
CA PHE A 400 7.51 10.52 -12.55
C PHE A 400 6.72 10.19 -13.83
N LYS A 401 7.38 10.25 -14.99
CA LYS A 401 6.83 9.90 -16.29
C LYS A 401 7.57 8.68 -16.82
N SER A 402 6.82 7.69 -17.30
CA SER A 402 7.38 6.51 -17.96
C SER A 402 6.54 6.10 -19.16
N SER A 403 7.18 5.48 -20.16
CA SER A 403 6.51 4.74 -21.23
C SER A 403 7.28 3.48 -21.55
N VAL A 404 6.56 2.39 -21.83
CA VAL A 404 7.09 1.12 -22.34
C VAL A 404 6.51 0.91 -23.72
N SER A 405 7.35 0.68 -24.73
CA SER A 405 6.90 0.41 -26.10
C SER A 405 7.68 -0.74 -26.73
N PRO A 406 7.11 -1.42 -27.74
CA PRO A 406 7.88 -2.30 -28.63
C PRO A 406 9.04 -1.55 -29.29
N ILE A 407 10.05 -2.29 -29.76
CA ILE A 407 11.11 -1.73 -30.60
C ILE A 407 10.52 -1.42 -31.98
N THR A 408 10.35 -0.14 -32.28
CA THR A 408 9.94 0.35 -33.61
C THR A 408 11.11 0.30 -34.60
N ASP A 409 10.85 0.49 -35.90
CA ASP A 409 11.91 0.53 -36.91
C ASP A 409 12.89 1.70 -36.69
N GLU A 410 12.41 2.82 -36.16
CA GLU A 410 13.26 3.95 -35.76
C GLU A 410 14.23 3.57 -34.64
N ILE A 411 13.72 2.93 -33.58
CA ILE A 411 14.57 2.50 -32.46
C ILE A 411 15.50 1.37 -32.90
N ARG A 412 15.03 0.44 -33.75
CA ARG A 412 15.84 -0.62 -34.36
C ARG A 412 17.04 -0.02 -35.11
N ALA A 413 16.83 1.02 -35.92
CA ALA A 413 17.91 1.68 -36.65
C ALA A 413 18.95 2.29 -35.70
N ARG A 414 18.50 2.91 -34.60
CA ARG A 414 19.41 3.44 -33.56
C ARG A 414 20.16 2.33 -32.83
N MET A 415 19.58 1.15 -32.66
CA MET A 415 20.19 0.00 -31.98
C MET A 415 21.18 -0.79 -32.83
N ALA A 416 21.47 -0.39 -34.08
CA ALA A 416 22.28 -1.18 -35.02
C ALA A 416 23.68 -1.59 -34.52
N THR A 417 24.23 -0.87 -33.54
CA THR A 417 25.53 -1.17 -32.92
C THR A 417 25.42 -1.98 -31.62
N SER A 418 24.26 -1.99 -30.96
CA SER A 418 24.02 -2.72 -29.70
C SER A 418 23.19 -3.99 -29.89
N HIS A 419 22.56 -4.18 -31.06
CA HIS A 419 21.84 -5.40 -31.46
C HIS A 419 22.24 -5.80 -32.88
N ARG A 420 22.58 -7.07 -33.09
CA ARG A 420 23.02 -7.64 -34.37
C ARG A 420 22.53 -9.09 -34.53
N PRO A 421 22.57 -9.66 -35.74
CA PRO A 421 22.33 -11.09 -35.94
C PRO A 421 23.20 -11.95 -35.00
N GLY A 422 22.59 -12.91 -34.33
CA GLY A 422 23.25 -13.77 -33.34
C GLY A 422 23.12 -13.32 -31.88
N CYS A 423 22.52 -12.15 -31.60
CA CYS A 423 22.18 -11.77 -30.24
C CYS A 423 21.14 -12.72 -29.63
N PRO A 424 21.24 -13.02 -28.32
CA PRO A 424 20.42 -14.07 -27.70
C PRO A 424 18.94 -13.69 -27.54
N VAL A 425 18.61 -12.40 -27.57
CA VAL A 425 17.23 -11.91 -27.45
C VAL A 425 16.83 -11.20 -28.74
N PRO A 426 15.75 -11.63 -29.42
CA PRO A 426 15.26 -10.95 -30.62
C PRO A 426 14.60 -9.60 -30.26
N LEU A 427 14.58 -8.67 -31.21
CA LEU A 427 14.01 -7.32 -31.00
C LEU A 427 12.53 -7.35 -30.56
N ALA A 428 11.78 -8.38 -30.95
CA ALA A 428 10.38 -8.56 -30.56
C ALA A 428 10.20 -8.77 -29.03
N ASP A 429 11.23 -9.30 -28.38
CA ASP A 429 11.24 -9.60 -26.94
C ASP A 429 11.95 -8.50 -26.15
N LEU A 430 12.35 -7.41 -26.80
CA LEU A 430 12.87 -6.21 -26.15
C LEU A 430 11.79 -5.12 -26.06
N ARG A 431 11.91 -4.25 -25.07
CA ARG A 431 11.08 -3.06 -24.88
C ARG A 431 11.96 -1.84 -24.76
N TYR A 432 11.52 -0.77 -25.43
CA TYR A 432 12.11 0.55 -25.30
C TYR A 432 11.36 1.31 -24.20
N LEU A 433 12.13 1.78 -23.22
CA LEU A 433 11.65 2.50 -22.05
C LEU A 433 12.08 3.95 -22.17
N ARG A 434 11.14 4.87 -21.94
CA ARG A 434 11.46 6.25 -21.58
C ARG A 434 11.09 6.47 -20.14
N LEU A 435 12.03 6.98 -19.35
CA LEU A 435 11.85 7.17 -17.90
C LEU A 435 12.32 8.57 -17.51
N SER A 436 11.55 9.26 -16.67
CA SER A 436 12.02 10.49 -16.05
C SER A 436 12.98 10.19 -14.91
N TYR A 437 14.06 10.96 -14.78
CA TYR A 437 15.03 10.83 -13.69
C TYR A 437 15.51 12.21 -13.21
N TRP A 438 16.06 12.28 -12.00
CA TRP A 438 16.73 13.48 -11.50
C TRP A 438 18.20 13.46 -11.90
N ASP A 439 18.70 14.50 -12.57
CA ASP A 439 20.13 14.64 -12.80
C ASP A 439 20.89 15.10 -11.54
N PHE A 440 22.22 15.13 -11.60
CA PHE A 440 23.07 15.52 -10.47
C PHE A 440 22.87 16.98 -10.01
N ASP A 441 22.32 17.81 -10.89
CA ASP A 441 21.94 19.20 -10.62
C ASP A 441 20.51 19.32 -10.08
N GLY A 442 19.80 18.20 -9.91
CA GLY A 442 18.44 18.17 -9.40
C GLY A 442 17.40 18.63 -10.42
N ARG A 443 17.68 18.54 -11.72
CA ARG A 443 16.69 18.79 -12.79
C ARG A 443 16.08 17.47 -13.25
N VAL A 444 14.81 17.51 -13.64
CA VAL A 444 14.13 16.34 -14.23
C VAL A 444 14.55 16.21 -15.68
N ARG A 445 15.05 15.05 -16.04
CA ARG A 445 15.43 14.64 -17.40
C ARG A 445 14.57 13.45 -17.83
N SER A 446 14.55 13.18 -19.14
CA SER A 446 14.01 11.95 -19.69
C SER A 446 15.18 11.15 -20.25
N GLY A 447 15.31 9.90 -19.82
CA GLY A 447 16.31 8.98 -20.33
C GLY A 447 15.68 7.79 -21.04
N GLU A 448 16.53 7.00 -21.66
CA GLU A 448 16.19 5.90 -22.55
C GLU A 448 16.88 4.61 -22.09
N LEU A 449 16.14 3.50 -22.05
CA LEU A 449 16.66 2.17 -21.82
C LEU A 449 16.03 1.18 -22.80
N VAL A 450 16.74 0.09 -23.07
CA VAL A 450 16.16 -1.10 -23.68
C VAL A 450 16.37 -2.26 -22.72
N ILE A 451 15.34 -3.07 -22.52
CA ILE A 451 15.32 -4.19 -21.59
C ILE A 451 14.47 -5.34 -22.14
N ALA A 452 14.61 -6.56 -21.62
CA ALA A 452 13.72 -7.67 -21.97
C ALA A 452 12.28 -7.36 -21.55
N ALA A 453 11.32 -7.77 -22.38
CA ALA A 453 9.91 -7.48 -22.16
C ALA A 453 9.39 -7.97 -20.81
N GLU A 454 9.88 -9.11 -20.34
CA GLU A 454 9.52 -9.69 -19.04
C GLU A 454 9.97 -8.86 -17.83
N HIS A 455 10.97 -7.99 -18.00
CA HIS A 455 11.51 -7.13 -16.93
C HIS A 455 11.08 -5.66 -17.04
N ALA A 456 10.32 -5.29 -18.07
CA ALA A 456 10.03 -3.89 -18.36
C ALA A 456 9.25 -3.18 -17.22
N ASP A 457 8.21 -3.82 -16.69
CA ASP A 457 7.40 -3.25 -15.61
C ASP A 457 8.15 -3.18 -14.28
N ASP A 458 8.99 -4.18 -13.99
CA ASP A 458 9.87 -4.21 -12.83
C ASP A 458 10.86 -3.05 -12.87
N VAL A 459 11.51 -2.83 -14.00
CA VAL A 459 12.44 -1.70 -14.19
C VAL A 459 11.71 -0.36 -14.07
N VAL A 460 10.50 -0.21 -14.61
CA VAL A 460 9.69 1.01 -14.39
C VAL A 460 9.41 1.23 -12.91
N ALA A 461 9.07 0.17 -12.16
CA ALA A 461 8.81 0.26 -10.72
C ALA A 461 10.07 0.65 -9.94
N VAL A 462 11.24 0.09 -10.29
CA VAL A 462 12.54 0.47 -9.72
C VAL A 462 12.79 1.97 -9.95
N PHE A 463 12.71 2.44 -11.19
CA PHE A 463 13.02 3.83 -11.52
C PHE A 463 12.02 4.82 -10.91
N ARG A 464 10.75 4.42 -10.72
CA ARG A 464 9.78 5.21 -9.95
C ARG A 464 10.22 5.41 -8.51
N LYS A 465 10.72 4.36 -7.84
CA LYS A 465 11.26 4.44 -6.47
C LYS A 465 12.51 5.32 -6.41
N LEU A 466 13.43 5.17 -7.37
CA LEU A 466 14.62 6.03 -7.47
C LEU A 466 14.22 7.50 -7.67
N TYR A 467 13.25 7.76 -8.53
CA TYR A 467 12.73 9.11 -8.78
C TYR A 467 12.09 9.74 -7.55
N ALA A 468 11.25 8.98 -6.84
CA ALA A 468 10.62 9.42 -5.59
C ALA A 468 11.68 9.73 -4.52
N ALA A 469 12.73 8.94 -4.44
CA ALA A 469 13.87 9.17 -3.55
C ALA A 469 14.85 10.25 -4.02
N ARG A 470 14.60 10.87 -5.19
CA ARG A 470 15.47 11.85 -5.85
C ARG A 470 16.91 11.35 -6.01
N PHE A 471 17.10 10.05 -6.25
CA PHE A 471 18.40 9.48 -6.53
C PHE A 471 18.95 10.06 -7.84
N PRO A 472 20.10 10.75 -7.84
CA PRO A 472 20.58 11.41 -9.02
C PRO A 472 21.22 10.39 -9.99
N ILE A 473 20.84 10.49 -11.27
CA ILE A 473 21.40 9.72 -12.38
C ILE A 473 22.09 10.69 -13.32
N GLN A 474 23.34 10.46 -13.69
CA GLN A 474 24.09 11.44 -14.48
C GLN A 474 23.55 11.53 -15.91
N ARG A 475 23.33 10.36 -16.52
CA ARG A 475 22.88 10.21 -17.90
C ARG A 475 22.23 8.83 -18.07
N MET A 476 21.27 8.75 -18.98
CA MET A 476 20.63 7.49 -19.36
C MET A 476 20.23 7.58 -20.84
N VAL A 477 21.13 7.12 -21.71
CA VAL A 477 20.93 7.02 -23.16
C VAL A 477 21.33 5.63 -23.63
N LEU A 478 20.87 5.24 -24.83
CA LEU A 478 21.20 3.93 -25.39
C LEU A 478 22.72 3.79 -25.60
N VAL A 479 23.27 2.61 -25.34
CA VAL A 479 24.71 2.35 -25.54
C VAL A 479 25.12 2.52 -27.01
N SER A 480 24.16 2.43 -27.93
CA SER A 480 24.39 2.72 -29.35
C SER A 480 24.80 4.16 -29.66
N GLU A 481 24.49 5.13 -28.80
CA GLU A 481 25.01 6.51 -28.91
C GLU A 481 26.54 6.56 -28.72
N TYR A 482 27.12 5.50 -28.15
CA TYR A 482 28.56 5.28 -28.01
C TYR A 482 29.10 4.25 -29.01
N GLY A 483 28.31 3.89 -30.03
CA GLY A 483 28.69 2.88 -31.02
C GLY A 483 28.70 1.44 -30.48
N GLY A 484 27.94 1.16 -29.40
CA GLY A 484 27.93 -0.16 -28.75
C GLY A 484 29.10 -0.37 -27.78
N ASP A 485 29.98 0.62 -27.63
CA ASP A 485 31.18 0.58 -26.83
C ASP A 485 30.88 0.83 -25.34
N ASP A 486 30.98 -0.25 -24.56
CA ASP A 486 30.68 -0.29 -23.13
C ASP A 486 31.60 0.63 -22.32
N GLU A 487 32.90 0.65 -22.64
CA GLU A 487 33.90 1.45 -21.94
C GLU A 487 33.68 2.94 -22.19
N LYS A 488 33.31 3.34 -23.42
CA LYS A 488 32.94 4.74 -23.70
C LYS A 488 31.66 5.15 -22.98
N SER A 489 30.66 4.27 -22.93
CA SER A 489 29.41 4.49 -22.19
C SER A 489 29.69 4.69 -20.69
N MET A 490 30.49 3.80 -20.09
CA MET A 490 30.91 3.89 -18.69
C MET A 490 31.74 5.14 -18.39
N ALA A 491 32.73 5.46 -19.23
CA ALA A 491 33.55 6.66 -19.09
C ALA A 491 32.71 7.95 -19.19
N ALA A 492 31.62 7.93 -19.94
CA ALA A 492 30.65 9.02 -20.01
C ALA A 492 29.66 9.04 -18.83
N ASN A 493 29.82 8.15 -17.84
CA ASN A 493 28.93 7.96 -16.70
C ASN A 493 27.47 7.69 -17.11
N ASN A 494 27.28 6.97 -18.21
CA ASN A 494 25.97 6.62 -18.72
C ASN A 494 25.40 5.42 -17.97
N SER A 495 24.17 5.56 -17.46
CA SER A 495 23.40 4.43 -16.95
C SER A 495 22.75 3.70 -18.12
N SER A 496 22.87 2.38 -18.19
CA SER A 496 22.54 1.62 -19.40
C SER A 496 21.95 0.25 -19.11
N GLY A 497 21.17 -0.27 -20.06
CA GLY A 497 20.50 -1.57 -19.99
C GLY A 497 21.05 -2.51 -21.08
N PHE A 498 20.24 -2.84 -22.08
CA PHE A 498 20.62 -3.77 -23.15
C PHE A 498 21.87 -3.33 -23.93
N ASN A 499 22.83 -4.26 -24.05
CA ASN A 499 23.97 -4.18 -24.97
C ASN A 499 24.42 -5.61 -25.32
N CYS A 500 24.28 -6.02 -26.58
CA CYS A 500 24.61 -7.37 -27.01
C CYS A 500 26.14 -7.57 -27.12
N ARG A 501 26.74 -8.08 -26.05
CA ARG A 501 28.17 -8.35 -25.93
C ARG A 501 28.45 -9.55 -25.04
N THR A 502 29.62 -10.16 -25.21
CA THR A 502 30.12 -11.12 -24.24
C THR A 502 30.67 -10.40 -23.00
N VAL A 503 30.80 -11.14 -21.90
CA VAL A 503 31.54 -10.68 -20.72
C VAL A 503 33.01 -10.55 -21.10
N ALA A 504 33.64 -9.43 -20.74
CA ALA A 504 35.01 -9.11 -21.12
C ALA A 504 35.98 -10.26 -20.77
N GLY A 505 36.79 -10.68 -21.76
CA GLY A 505 37.73 -11.78 -21.62
C GLY A 505 37.11 -13.19 -21.65
N THR A 506 35.84 -13.32 -22.06
CA THR A 506 35.14 -14.62 -22.19
C THR A 506 34.25 -14.67 -23.44
N ASP A 507 33.81 -15.89 -23.80
CA ASP A 507 32.81 -16.12 -24.86
C ASP A 507 31.37 -16.22 -24.31
N ARG A 508 31.15 -15.94 -23.02
CA ARG A 508 29.81 -16.02 -22.40
C ARG A 508 29.05 -14.72 -22.62
N TRP A 509 27.78 -14.83 -22.96
CA TRP A 509 26.90 -13.67 -23.06
C TRP A 509 26.76 -12.95 -21.71
N SER A 510 26.87 -11.62 -21.74
CA SER A 510 26.56 -10.77 -20.59
C SER A 510 25.05 -10.74 -20.32
N GLN A 511 24.63 -10.53 -19.07
CA GLN A 511 23.24 -10.24 -18.72
C GLN A 511 22.68 -9.01 -19.45
N HIS A 512 23.53 -8.06 -19.85
CA HIS A 512 23.13 -6.95 -20.73
C HIS A 512 22.67 -7.44 -22.11
N SER A 513 23.18 -8.57 -22.61
CA SER A 513 22.74 -9.17 -23.88
C SER A 513 21.37 -9.83 -23.78
N PHE A 514 20.97 -10.22 -22.57
CA PHE A 514 19.64 -10.75 -22.30
C PHE A 514 18.63 -9.65 -21.99
N GLY A 515 19.05 -8.39 -21.91
CA GLY A 515 18.18 -7.32 -21.42
C GLY A 515 17.74 -7.58 -19.99
N ALA A 516 18.61 -8.21 -19.17
CA ALA A 516 18.34 -8.59 -17.78
C ALA A 516 19.36 -7.95 -16.82
N ALA A 517 19.95 -6.83 -17.22
CA ALA A 517 20.88 -6.06 -16.42
C ALA A 517 20.77 -4.56 -16.64
N ILE A 518 21.14 -3.80 -15.61
CA ILE A 518 21.27 -2.34 -15.63
C ILE A 518 22.53 -1.93 -14.88
N ASP A 519 23.33 -1.05 -15.49
CA ASP A 519 24.43 -0.35 -14.85
C ASP A 519 24.01 1.08 -14.49
N LEU A 520 24.30 1.52 -13.26
CA LEU A 520 23.91 2.84 -12.75
C LEU A 520 25.11 3.70 -12.30
N ASN A 521 25.23 4.89 -12.88
CA ASN A 521 26.30 5.87 -12.61
C ASN A 521 27.70 5.23 -12.50
N PRO A 522 28.24 4.64 -13.59
CA PRO A 522 29.53 3.92 -13.61
C PRO A 522 30.69 4.63 -12.92
N VAL A 523 30.76 5.97 -12.97
CA VAL A 523 31.83 6.74 -12.31
C VAL A 523 31.71 6.67 -10.79
N GLN A 524 30.52 6.87 -10.22
CA GLN A 524 30.33 6.77 -8.77
C GLN A 524 30.34 5.30 -8.28
N ASN A 525 30.03 4.37 -9.18
CA ASN A 525 29.83 2.96 -8.88
C ASN A 525 30.69 2.07 -9.79
N PRO A 526 32.02 2.19 -9.72
CA PRO A 526 32.86 1.53 -10.71
C PRO A 526 32.90 0.00 -10.54
N TYR A 527 33.29 -0.66 -11.62
CA TYR A 527 33.76 -2.04 -11.62
C TYR A 527 35.21 -2.11 -11.10
N VAL A 528 35.46 -2.95 -10.09
CA VAL A 528 36.73 -3.04 -9.38
C VAL A 528 37.24 -4.47 -9.42
N THR A 529 38.43 -4.63 -9.99
CA THR A 529 39.16 -5.91 -10.11
C THR A 529 40.55 -5.78 -9.51
N GLN A 530 41.31 -6.89 -9.47
CA GLN A 530 42.74 -6.85 -9.15
C GLN A 530 43.56 -6.04 -10.17
N ALA A 531 43.11 -5.98 -11.43
CA ALA A 531 43.80 -5.25 -12.51
C ALA A 531 43.56 -3.73 -12.46
N GLY A 532 42.51 -3.27 -11.78
CA GLY A 532 42.21 -1.85 -11.63
C GLY A 532 40.73 -1.53 -11.48
N VAL A 533 40.42 -0.25 -11.68
CA VAL A 533 39.07 0.33 -11.56
C VAL A 533 38.62 0.82 -12.94
N SER A 534 37.45 0.38 -13.40
CA SER A 534 36.80 0.91 -14.61
C SER A 534 35.43 1.50 -14.29
N PRO A 535 35.08 2.69 -14.80
CA PRO A 535 35.94 3.60 -15.55
C PRO A 535 37.03 4.20 -14.64
N LYS A 536 38.16 4.63 -15.23
CA LYS A 536 39.29 5.23 -14.48
C LYS A 536 38.87 6.39 -13.58
N ALA A 537 37.89 7.19 -14.02
CA ALA A 537 37.34 8.30 -13.24
C ALA A 537 36.66 7.85 -11.93
N GLY A 538 36.30 6.57 -11.81
CA GLY A 538 35.68 6.00 -10.63
C GLY A 538 36.65 5.62 -9.51
N GLN A 539 37.97 5.74 -9.73
CA GLN A 539 39.00 5.38 -8.74
C GLN A 539 38.79 6.01 -7.33
N PRO A 540 38.32 7.26 -7.19
CA PRO A 540 38.00 7.84 -5.88
C PRO A 540 36.90 7.09 -5.10
N TYR A 541 36.02 6.35 -5.79
CA TYR A 541 34.84 5.68 -5.21
C TYR A 541 35.02 4.17 -5.03
N ALA A 542 36.17 3.61 -5.44
CA ALA A 542 36.43 2.18 -5.43
C ALA A 542 36.73 1.60 -4.03
N ARG A 543 37.18 2.43 -3.08
CA ARG A 543 37.59 1.97 -1.74
C ARG A 543 36.39 1.95 -0.77
N PRO A 544 36.23 0.91 0.07
CA PRO A 544 35.11 0.83 1.03
C PRO A 544 34.93 2.09 1.90
N GLY A 545 36.01 2.69 2.42
CA GLY A 545 35.94 3.90 3.25
C GLY A 545 35.53 5.19 2.52
N ALA A 546 35.51 5.18 1.18
CA ALA A 546 35.04 6.27 0.34
C ALA A 546 33.54 6.15 -0.02
N ARG A 547 32.94 4.96 0.16
CA ARG A 547 31.55 4.67 -0.22
C ARG A 547 30.58 5.03 0.91
N ARG A 548 30.24 6.33 1.00
CA ARG A 548 29.34 6.88 2.03
C ARG A 548 28.03 7.33 1.39
N ALA A 549 26.91 7.16 2.10
CA ALA A 549 25.58 7.57 1.65
C ALA A 549 25.44 9.08 1.36
N THR A 550 26.37 9.92 1.83
CA THR A 550 26.40 11.36 1.56
C THR A 550 26.92 11.72 0.16
N VAL A 551 27.54 10.78 -0.55
CA VAL A 551 28.06 11.01 -1.91
C VAL A 551 26.90 10.87 -2.91
N LYS A 552 26.59 11.95 -3.64
CA LYS A 552 25.52 11.95 -4.65
C LYS A 552 25.75 10.85 -5.70
N GLY A 553 24.70 10.07 -5.98
CA GLY A 553 24.68 9.05 -7.03
C GLY A 553 25.48 7.78 -6.72
N LEU A 554 26.04 7.68 -5.51
CA LEU A 554 26.77 6.51 -5.04
C LEU A 554 25.81 5.48 -4.43
N ILE A 555 26.04 4.22 -4.75
CA ILE A 555 25.25 3.06 -4.32
C ILE A 555 25.95 2.37 -3.16
N THR A 556 25.25 2.29 -2.03
CA THR A 556 25.63 1.51 -0.85
C THR A 556 24.67 0.34 -0.65
N ALA A 557 25.06 -0.66 0.16
CA ALA A 557 24.25 -1.85 0.44
C ALA A 557 22.87 -1.52 1.06
N ASP A 558 22.78 -0.38 1.76
CA ASP A 558 21.58 0.17 2.38
C ASP A 558 20.94 1.30 1.56
N SER A 559 21.36 1.51 0.31
CA SER A 559 20.78 2.54 -0.55
C SER A 559 19.37 2.18 -1.02
N VAL A 560 18.59 3.19 -1.40
CA VAL A 560 17.28 3.00 -2.04
C VAL A 560 17.40 2.20 -3.34
N VAL A 561 18.53 2.31 -4.03
CA VAL A 561 18.78 1.61 -5.29
C VAL A 561 18.81 0.11 -5.07
N VAL A 562 19.64 -0.35 -4.13
CA VAL A 562 19.75 -1.78 -3.80
C VAL A 562 18.43 -2.36 -3.31
N ARG A 563 17.70 -1.62 -2.45
CA ARG A 563 16.36 -2.07 -2.01
C ARG A 563 15.37 -2.17 -3.18
N ALA A 564 15.34 -1.17 -4.07
CA ALA A 564 14.40 -1.14 -5.17
C ALA A 564 14.63 -2.32 -6.14
N PHE A 565 15.88 -2.65 -6.47
CA PHE A 565 16.18 -3.82 -7.30
C PHE A 565 15.91 -5.15 -6.59
N ARG A 566 16.23 -5.27 -5.30
CA ARG A 566 15.88 -6.47 -4.52
C ARG A 566 14.38 -6.71 -4.42
N ASP A 567 13.57 -5.65 -4.37
CA ASP A 567 12.10 -5.76 -4.38
C ASP A 567 11.54 -6.41 -5.66
N VAL A 568 12.27 -6.36 -6.77
CA VAL A 568 11.94 -7.03 -8.03
C VAL A 568 12.78 -8.30 -8.27
N GLY A 569 13.45 -8.80 -7.23
CA GLY A 569 14.22 -10.04 -7.29
C GLY A 569 15.59 -9.92 -7.99
N TRP A 570 16.09 -8.72 -8.26
CA TRP A 570 17.40 -8.52 -8.88
C TRP A 570 18.51 -8.42 -7.83
N GLU A 571 19.68 -8.92 -8.19
CA GLU A 571 20.88 -8.91 -7.36
C GLU A 571 21.81 -7.75 -7.71
N TRP A 572 22.69 -7.39 -6.77
CA TRP A 572 23.63 -6.28 -6.92
C TRP A 572 25.07 -6.78 -6.94
N GLY A 573 25.84 -6.43 -7.97
CA GLY A 573 27.23 -6.83 -8.12
C GLY A 573 28.17 -6.28 -7.02
N GLY A 574 27.72 -5.29 -6.26
CA GLY A 574 28.42 -4.82 -5.06
C GLY A 574 28.47 -5.85 -3.92
N ASP A 575 27.60 -6.87 -3.93
CA ASP A 575 27.57 -7.95 -2.95
C ASP A 575 28.60 -9.07 -3.27
N TRP A 576 29.06 -9.17 -4.51
CA TRP A 576 30.01 -10.22 -4.94
C TRP A 576 31.36 -10.16 -4.21
N THR A 577 32.02 -11.29 -3.98
CA THR A 577 33.31 -11.31 -3.26
C THR A 577 34.42 -10.66 -4.07
N SER A 578 34.56 -11.03 -5.34
CA SER A 578 35.48 -10.46 -6.32
C SER A 578 35.06 -10.97 -7.71
N PRO A 579 35.02 -10.12 -8.75
CA PRO A 579 35.21 -8.67 -8.73
C PRO A 579 34.07 -7.94 -8.00
N LYS A 580 34.27 -6.66 -7.64
CA LYS A 580 33.20 -5.81 -7.10
C LYS A 580 32.62 -4.98 -8.24
N ASP A 581 31.37 -5.22 -8.61
CA ASP A 581 30.70 -4.47 -9.67
C ASP A 581 29.61 -3.56 -9.10
N TYR A 582 30.01 -2.36 -8.66
CA TYR A 582 29.10 -1.50 -7.89
C TYR A 582 27.97 -0.89 -8.70
N GLN A 583 28.13 -0.78 -10.02
CA GLN A 583 27.12 -0.24 -10.94
C GLN A 583 26.06 -1.27 -11.28
N HIS A 584 26.41 -2.56 -11.22
CA HIS A 584 25.69 -3.62 -11.89
C HIS A 584 24.56 -4.20 -11.07
N PHE A 585 23.39 -4.29 -11.69
CA PHE A 585 22.24 -5.03 -11.20
C PHE A 585 21.76 -5.99 -12.27
N SER A 586 21.45 -7.23 -11.89
CA SER A 586 20.96 -8.23 -12.84
C SER A 586 19.95 -9.20 -12.22
N ALA A 587 19.09 -9.76 -13.05
CA ALA A 587 18.06 -10.71 -12.64
C ALA A 587 18.63 -12.04 -12.11
N THR A 588 19.86 -12.39 -12.51
CA THR A 588 20.50 -13.67 -12.16
C THR A 588 21.73 -13.54 -11.26
N GLY A 589 22.15 -12.31 -10.94
CA GLY A 589 23.28 -12.05 -10.05
C GLY A 589 24.65 -12.49 -10.55
N SER A 590 24.83 -12.58 -11.88
CA SER A 590 26.02 -13.14 -12.52
C SER A 590 26.54 -12.31 -13.68
#